data_AF-A0A1I5Y803-F1
#
_entry.id   AF-A0A1I5Y803-F1
#
_cell.length_a   1.000
_cell.length_b   1.000
_cell.length_c   1.000
_cell.angle_alpha   90.00
_cell.angle_beta   90.00
_cell.angle_gamma   90.00
#
_symmetry.space_group_name_H-M   'P 1'
#
loop_
_entity.id
_entity.type
_entity.pdbx_description
1 polymer ?
#
loop_
_entity_poly.entity_id
_entity_poly.type
_entity_poly.pdbx_seq_one_letter_code
_entity_poly.pdbx_strand_id
1 'polypeptide(L)'
;MENDRAPGALARVLEDVAAEREAQDQMWGVQEFPDGTGPEFTTQAEEAKQDCAAAWSRGDLTWRHILTEEFFEALAESDPGALRTELVQTAAVAVKWVQSLDRRHGGTTHPVKGGRRTEKLVRDRIPQIIRDEGGAPESRVAGSEEHAALLRAKLNEEAGEYAASGDPAELADLLEVIHALAALHGMTPADLEKQRAAKAAERGGFTRRLVLRLRD
;
A
#
# COMPACT_ATOMS: atom_id res chain seq x y z
N MET A 1 -7.76 -12.20 15.04
CA MET A 1 -7.34 -12.50 13.66
C MET A 1 -8.54 -12.72 12.73
N GLU A 2 -9.62 -11.96 12.90
CA GLU A 2 -10.84 -12.11 12.06
C GLU A 2 -11.17 -10.82 11.30
N ASN A 3 -10.27 -9.82 11.33
CA ASN A 3 -10.58 -8.44 10.97
C ASN A 3 -9.84 -7.90 9.73
N ASP A 4 -8.85 -8.61 9.19
CA ASP A 4 -8.07 -8.12 8.02
C ASP A 4 -8.78 -8.34 6.68
N ARG A 5 -9.80 -9.21 6.64
CA ARG A 5 -10.73 -9.34 5.50
C ARG A 5 -12.06 -8.61 5.73
N ALA A 6 -12.21 -7.93 6.87
CA ALA A 6 -13.44 -7.21 7.17
C ALA A 6 -13.59 -5.97 6.26
N PRO A 7 -14.83 -5.58 5.89
CA PRO A 7 -15.06 -4.32 5.19
C PRO A 7 -14.41 -3.15 5.95
N GLY A 8 -13.53 -2.41 5.28
CA GLY A 8 -12.79 -1.27 5.84
C GLY A 8 -11.55 -1.60 6.68
N ALA A 9 -11.00 -2.81 6.55
CA ALA A 9 -9.67 -3.13 7.04
C ALA A 9 -8.61 -2.17 6.46
N LEU A 10 -7.63 -1.77 7.27
CA LEU A 10 -6.59 -0.83 6.83
C LEU A 10 -5.76 -1.39 5.67
N ALA A 11 -5.35 -2.66 5.78
CA ALA A 11 -4.55 -3.33 4.76
C ALA A 11 -5.22 -3.26 3.38
N ARG A 12 -6.50 -3.62 3.31
CA ARG A 12 -7.29 -3.58 2.07
C ARG A 12 -7.35 -2.18 1.46
N VAL A 13 -7.62 -1.15 2.25
CA VAL A 13 -7.69 0.23 1.72
C VAL A 13 -6.32 0.69 1.23
N LEU A 14 -5.24 0.29 1.88
CA LEU A 14 -3.88 0.59 1.41
C LEU A 14 -3.52 -0.17 0.13
N GLU A 15 -4.01 -1.41 -0.05
CA GLU A 15 -3.89 -2.15 -1.31
C GLU A 15 -4.61 -1.41 -2.45
N ASP A 16 -5.83 -0.94 -2.23
CA ASP A 16 -6.60 -0.18 -3.23
C ASP A 16 -5.86 1.12 -3.62
N VAL A 17 -5.28 1.83 -2.65
CA VAL A 17 -4.48 3.04 -2.91
C VAL A 17 -3.20 2.73 -3.69
N ALA A 18 -2.50 1.64 -3.33
CA ALA A 18 -1.29 1.21 -4.02
C ALA A 18 -1.60 0.81 -5.48
N ALA A 19 -2.67 0.04 -5.70
CA ALA A 19 -3.11 -0.36 -7.03
C ALA A 19 -3.49 0.84 -7.92
N GLU A 20 -4.16 1.85 -7.35
CA GLU A 20 -4.43 3.10 -8.07
C GLU A 20 -3.13 3.80 -8.47
N ARG A 21 -2.15 3.91 -7.56
CA ARG A 21 -0.85 4.54 -7.89
C ARG A 21 -0.09 3.81 -9.00
N GLU A 22 -0.07 2.48 -8.96
CA GLU A 22 0.51 1.68 -10.05
C GLU A 22 -0.21 1.91 -11.39
N ALA A 23 -1.55 1.98 -11.38
CA ALA A 23 -2.33 2.24 -12.59
C ALA A 23 -2.03 3.63 -13.20
N GLN A 24 -1.86 4.63 -12.35
CA GLN A 24 -1.49 5.98 -12.75
C GLN A 24 -0.06 6.02 -13.34
N ASP A 25 0.89 5.33 -12.72
CA ASP A 25 2.28 5.23 -13.22
C ASP A 25 2.36 4.51 -14.57
N GLN A 26 1.54 3.47 -14.76
CA GLN A 26 1.43 2.80 -16.06
C GLN A 26 0.84 3.71 -17.15
N MET A 27 -0.12 4.56 -16.78
CA MET A 27 -0.83 5.42 -17.73
C MET A 27 -0.06 6.68 -18.11
N TRP A 28 0.68 7.27 -17.16
CA TRP A 28 1.30 8.58 -17.33
C TRP A 28 2.82 8.60 -17.08
N GLY A 29 3.42 7.48 -16.67
CA GLY A 29 4.81 7.41 -16.25
C GLY A 29 5.08 8.13 -14.92
N VAL A 30 6.35 8.17 -14.50
CA VAL A 30 6.76 8.99 -13.36
C VAL A 30 6.73 10.46 -13.77
N GLN A 31 5.99 11.27 -13.02
CA GLN A 31 5.86 12.72 -13.24
C GLN A 31 6.36 13.49 -12.02
N GLU A 32 7.04 14.61 -12.26
CA GLU A 32 7.48 15.55 -11.24
C GLU A 32 6.91 16.94 -11.55
N PHE A 33 6.29 17.56 -10.56
CA PHE A 33 5.69 18.89 -10.66
C PHE A 33 6.14 19.76 -9.49
N PRO A 34 6.17 21.09 -9.64
CA PRO A 34 6.38 21.99 -8.51
C PRO A 34 5.22 21.86 -7.51
N ASP A 35 5.50 22.02 -6.22
CA ASP A 35 4.53 21.79 -5.14
C ASP A 35 3.29 22.69 -5.25
N GLY A 36 3.50 23.96 -5.62
CA GLY A 36 2.41 24.93 -5.75
C GLY A 36 1.71 25.24 -4.42
N THR A 37 2.40 25.02 -3.30
CA THR A 37 1.96 25.32 -1.93
C THR A 37 2.66 26.56 -1.41
N GLY A 38 2.05 27.22 -0.42
CA GLY A 38 2.60 28.43 0.15
C GLY A 38 1.62 29.29 0.94
N PRO A 39 2.09 30.43 1.47
CA PRO A 39 1.32 31.27 2.38
C PRO A 39 0.05 31.87 1.76
N GLU A 40 -0.08 31.88 0.42
CA GLU A 40 -1.27 32.30 -0.31
C GLU A 40 -2.52 31.47 0.00
N PHE A 41 -2.36 30.26 0.58
CA PHE A 41 -3.45 29.39 1.00
C PHE A 41 -3.81 29.53 2.49
N THR A 42 -3.08 30.36 3.26
CA THR A 42 -3.30 30.54 4.71
C THR A 42 -4.74 30.93 5.05
N THR A 43 -5.38 31.79 4.22
CA THR A 43 -6.77 32.21 4.49
C THR A 43 -7.72 31.02 4.37
N GLN A 44 -7.55 30.21 3.33
CA GLN A 44 -8.35 29.02 3.10
C GLN A 44 -8.12 27.95 4.17
N ALA A 45 -6.88 27.79 4.66
CA ALA A 45 -6.56 26.90 5.77
C ALA A 45 -7.28 27.31 7.06
N GLU A 46 -7.22 28.59 7.42
CA GLU A 46 -7.92 29.11 8.60
C GLU A 46 -9.44 29.02 8.47
N GLU A 47 -10.00 29.28 7.28
CA GLU A 47 -11.44 29.10 7.01
C GLU A 47 -11.86 27.62 7.16
N ALA A 48 -11.09 26.69 6.61
CA ALA A 48 -11.37 25.26 6.70
C ALA A 48 -11.30 24.74 8.15
N LYS A 49 -10.31 25.20 8.91
CA LYS A 49 -10.16 24.94 10.35
C LYS A 49 -11.34 25.47 11.16
N GLN A 50 -11.78 26.70 10.86
CA GLN A 50 -12.95 27.29 11.51
C GLN A 50 -14.24 26.54 11.16
N ASP A 51 -14.44 26.15 9.89
CA ASP A 51 -15.60 25.35 9.47
C ASP A 51 -15.62 24.00 10.19
N CYS A 52 -14.48 23.32 10.26
CA CYS A 52 -14.34 22.04 10.96
C CYS A 52 -14.64 22.17 12.46
N ALA A 53 -14.05 23.15 13.14
CA ALA A 53 -14.29 23.41 14.56
C ALA A 53 -15.74 23.81 14.85
N ALA A 54 -16.35 24.61 13.98
CA ALA A 54 -17.75 25.00 14.09
C ALA A 54 -18.67 23.79 13.90
N ALA A 55 -18.38 22.92 12.93
CA ALA A 55 -19.16 21.71 12.69
C ALA A 55 -19.05 20.70 13.85
N TRP A 56 -17.86 20.55 14.42
CA TRP A 56 -17.68 19.79 15.66
C TRP A 56 -18.54 20.33 16.79
N SER A 57 -18.54 21.65 16.98
CA SER A 57 -19.29 22.32 18.05
C SER A 57 -20.81 22.19 17.90
N ARG A 58 -21.33 22.15 16.66
CA ARG A 58 -22.76 21.94 16.37
C ARG A 58 -23.19 20.48 16.36
N GLY A 59 -22.24 19.53 16.38
CA GLY A 59 -22.52 18.10 16.28
C GLY A 59 -22.85 17.62 14.87
N ASP A 60 -22.51 18.39 13.84
CA ASP A 60 -22.71 18.08 12.42
C ASP A 60 -21.38 17.84 11.67
N LEU A 61 -20.30 17.52 12.40
CA LEU A 61 -19.00 17.20 11.81
C LEU A 61 -19.10 16.03 10.81
N THR A 62 -18.44 16.19 9.67
CA THR A 62 -18.39 15.17 8.61
C THR A 62 -16.97 14.94 8.14
N TRP A 63 -16.72 13.83 7.46
CA TRP A 63 -15.43 13.55 6.82
C TRP A 63 -14.96 14.63 5.84
N ARG A 64 -15.88 15.26 5.09
CA ARG A 64 -15.57 16.43 4.26
C ARG A 64 -14.83 17.52 5.06
N HIS A 65 -15.35 17.90 6.22
CA HIS A 65 -14.77 18.96 7.05
C HIS A 65 -13.32 18.61 7.43
N ILE A 66 -13.09 17.39 7.92
CA ILE A 66 -11.77 16.91 8.36
C ILE A 66 -10.79 16.85 7.18
N LEU A 67 -11.19 16.25 6.06
CA LEU A 67 -10.30 16.14 4.89
C LEU A 67 -9.98 17.51 4.29
N THR A 68 -10.96 18.42 4.26
CA THR A 68 -10.76 19.78 3.74
C THR A 68 -9.81 20.59 4.62
N GLU A 69 -9.90 20.46 5.95
CA GLU A 69 -8.96 21.10 6.89
C GLU A 69 -7.52 20.66 6.62
N GLU A 70 -7.24 19.36 6.67
CA GLU A 70 -5.89 18.80 6.46
C GLU A 70 -5.33 19.15 5.08
N PHE A 71 -6.18 19.12 4.04
CA PHE A 71 -5.76 19.48 2.69
C PHE A 71 -5.32 20.94 2.59
N PHE A 72 -6.10 21.88 3.15
CA PHE A 72 -5.71 23.30 3.10
C PHE A 72 -4.55 23.63 4.03
N GLU A 73 -4.39 22.92 5.15
CA GLU A 73 -3.19 23.01 5.99
C GLU A 73 -1.94 22.61 5.19
N ALA A 74 -1.99 21.50 4.45
CA ALA A 74 -0.91 21.11 3.54
C ALA A 74 -0.64 22.17 2.46
N LEU A 75 -1.67 22.77 1.86
CA LEU A 75 -1.48 23.80 0.84
C LEU A 75 -0.84 25.09 1.39
N ALA A 76 -1.05 25.42 2.66
CA ALA A 76 -0.46 26.60 3.28
C ALA A 76 1.02 26.43 3.64
N GLU A 77 1.55 25.20 3.55
CA GLU A 77 2.92 24.88 3.96
C GLU A 77 3.94 25.13 2.84
N SER A 78 5.05 25.77 3.20
CA SER A 78 6.15 26.13 2.29
C SER A 78 7.43 25.34 2.54
N ASP A 79 7.62 24.79 3.74
CA ASP A 79 8.74 23.94 4.08
C ASP A 79 8.52 22.52 3.54
N PRO A 80 9.45 21.95 2.75
CA PRO A 80 9.26 20.62 2.16
C PRO A 80 9.08 19.49 3.19
N GLY A 81 9.71 19.59 4.35
CA GLY A 81 9.62 18.57 5.40
C GLY A 81 8.27 18.59 6.10
N ALA A 82 7.80 19.79 6.44
CA ALA A 82 6.46 20.01 6.98
C ALA A 82 5.38 19.66 5.94
N LEU A 83 5.54 20.08 4.69
CA LEU A 83 4.59 19.78 3.60
C LEU A 83 4.42 18.28 3.43
N ARG A 84 5.52 17.51 3.44
CA ARG A 84 5.45 16.05 3.40
C ARG A 84 4.64 15.48 4.57
N THR A 85 4.78 16.06 5.75
CA THR A 85 4.08 15.63 6.97
C THR A 85 2.58 15.86 6.83
N GLU A 86 2.17 17.05 6.41
CA GLU A 86 0.76 17.39 6.18
C GLU A 86 0.13 16.60 5.03
N LEU A 87 0.87 16.33 3.94
CA LEU A 87 0.40 15.48 2.85
C LEU A 87 0.14 14.04 3.33
N VAL A 88 0.97 13.52 4.24
CA VAL A 88 0.75 12.20 4.84
C VAL A 88 -0.49 12.21 5.75
N GLN A 89 -0.72 13.28 6.53
CA GLN A 89 -1.94 13.41 7.33
C GLN A 89 -3.19 13.48 6.46
N THR A 90 -3.15 14.28 5.40
CA THR A 90 -4.22 14.37 4.38
C THR A 90 -4.56 12.99 3.81
N ALA A 91 -3.54 12.24 3.38
CA ALA A 91 -3.72 10.88 2.87
C ALA A 91 -4.29 9.93 3.94
N ALA A 92 -3.83 10.04 5.19
CA ALA A 92 -4.35 9.25 6.31
C ALA A 92 -5.83 9.52 6.58
N VAL A 93 -6.29 10.77 6.48
CA VAL A 93 -7.72 11.11 6.62
C VAL A 93 -8.54 10.55 5.47
N ALA A 94 -8.04 10.63 4.24
CA ALA A 94 -8.69 10.03 3.07
C ALA A 94 -8.85 8.51 3.24
N VAL A 95 -7.77 7.81 3.62
CA VAL A 95 -7.79 6.37 3.92
C VAL A 95 -8.80 6.05 5.03
N LYS A 96 -8.78 6.81 6.12
CA LYS A 96 -9.72 6.63 7.25
C LYS A 96 -11.17 6.82 6.82
N TRP A 97 -11.44 7.76 5.90
CA TRP A 97 -12.77 7.96 5.33
C TRP A 97 -13.19 6.76 4.47
N VAL A 98 -12.32 6.24 3.59
CA VAL A 98 -12.59 5.02 2.81
C VAL A 98 -12.90 3.84 3.73
N GLN A 99 -12.08 3.59 4.75
CA GLN A 99 -12.37 2.55 5.75
C GLN A 99 -13.73 2.74 6.45
N SER A 100 -14.10 4.00 6.70
CA SER A 100 -15.40 4.33 7.30
C SER A 100 -16.55 4.08 6.32
N LEU A 101 -16.37 4.38 5.03
CA LEU A 101 -17.33 4.10 3.97
C LEU A 101 -17.55 2.60 3.78
N ASP A 102 -16.46 1.83 3.71
CA ASP A 102 -16.50 0.38 3.53
C ASP A 102 -17.18 -0.33 4.70
N ARG A 103 -16.93 0.14 5.93
CA ARG A 103 -17.64 -0.37 7.12
C ARG A 103 -19.14 -0.09 7.09
N ARG A 104 -19.55 1.08 6.56
CA ARG A 104 -20.97 1.47 6.51
C ARG A 104 -21.74 0.76 5.40
N HIS A 105 -21.12 0.56 4.25
CA HIS A 105 -21.81 0.13 3.03
C HIS A 105 -21.39 -1.24 2.53
N GLY A 106 -20.48 -1.91 3.24
CA GLY A 106 -19.96 -3.23 2.85
C GLY A 106 -19.07 -3.13 1.62
N GLY A 107 -17.86 -2.58 1.78
CA GLY A 107 -16.74 -2.63 0.80
C GLY A 107 -17.16 -2.73 -0.67
N THR A 108 -18.01 -1.81 -1.13
CA THR A 108 -18.44 -1.78 -2.52
C THR A 108 -17.32 -1.16 -3.33
N THR A 109 -16.57 -2.00 -4.04
CA THR A 109 -15.64 -1.57 -5.08
C THR A 109 -16.44 -0.81 -6.14
N HIS A 110 -16.39 0.52 -6.11
CA HIS A 110 -16.69 1.27 -7.32
C HIS A 110 -15.64 0.86 -8.35
N PRO A 111 -16.04 0.45 -9.56
CA PRO A 111 -15.08 0.08 -10.58
C PRO A 111 -14.19 1.30 -10.81
N VAL A 112 -12.90 1.13 -10.57
CA VAL A 112 -11.86 2.01 -11.11
C VAL A 112 -12.22 2.24 -12.57
N LYS A 113 -12.17 3.49 -13.02
CA LYS A 113 -12.51 3.89 -14.39
C LYS A 113 -11.51 3.20 -15.35
N GLY A 114 -11.83 1.96 -15.72
CA GLY A 114 -10.92 1.03 -16.36
C GLY A 114 -11.25 -0.41 -15.92
N GLY A 115 -12.32 -0.98 -16.46
CA GLY A 115 -12.66 -2.40 -16.27
C GLY A 115 -11.60 -3.32 -16.85
N ARG A 116 -10.51 -3.55 -16.12
CA ARG A 116 -9.61 -4.68 -16.34
C ARG A 116 -9.83 -5.69 -15.23
N ARG A 117 -9.98 -6.95 -15.62
CA ARG A 117 -9.75 -8.08 -14.72
C ARG A 117 -8.42 -7.83 -13.99
N THR A 118 -8.41 -7.96 -12.67
CA THR A 118 -7.16 -7.93 -11.90
C THR A 118 -6.32 -9.13 -12.32
N GLU A 119 -5.29 -8.88 -13.11
CA GLU A 119 -4.28 -9.87 -13.45
C GLU A 119 -3.32 -10.02 -12.26
N LYS A 120 -3.06 -11.26 -11.86
CA LYS A 120 -2.15 -11.57 -10.75
C LYS A 120 -1.08 -12.54 -11.23
N LEU A 121 0.13 -12.41 -10.69
CA LEU A 121 1.16 -13.42 -10.85
C LEU A 121 0.78 -14.66 -10.02
N VAL A 122 0.80 -15.83 -10.65
CA VAL A 122 0.46 -17.10 -10.02
C VAL A 122 1.58 -18.11 -10.26
N ARG A 123 1.69 -19.12 -9.39
CA ARG A 123 2.61 -20.25 -9.61
C ARG A 123 2.21 -21.02 -10.88
N ASP A 124 3.18 -21.61 -11.56
CA ASP A 124 3.02 -22.26 -12.88
C ASP A 124 1.88 -23.28 -12.96
N ARG A 125 1.61 -23.98 -11.85
CA ARG A 125 0.57 -25.03 -11.78
C ARG A 125 -0.84 -24.51 -11.46
N ILE A 126 -1.00 -23.26 -11.04
CA ILE A 126 -2.30 -22.71 -10.65
C ILE A 126 -3.31 -22.75 -11.80
N PRO A 127 -2.98 -22.35 -13.05
CA PRO A 127 -3.93 -22.47 -14.15
C PRO A 127 -4.38 -23.91 -14.41
N GLN A 128 -3.50 -24.90 -14.18
CA GLN A 128 -3.87 -26.30 -14.36
C GLN A 128 -4.77 -26.80 -13.23
N ILE A 129 -4.44 -26.47 -11.98
CA ILE A 129 -5.26 -26.83 -10.81
C ILE A 129 -6.70 -26.30 -10.98
N ILE A 130 -6.85 -25.03 -11.39
CA ILE A 130 -8.17 -24.43 -11.62
C ILE A 130 -8.94 -25.18 -12.72
N ARG A 131 -8.26 -25.60 -13.82
CA ARG A 131 -8.89 -26.40 -14.88
C ARG A 131 -9.34 -27.77 -14.39
N ASP A 132 -8.52 -28.43 -13.57
CA ASP A 132 -8.82 -29.74 -13.00
C ASP A 132 -10.02 -29.67 -12.03
N GLU A 133 -10.23 -28.51 -11.40
CA GLU A 133 -11.40 -28.20 -10.56
C GLU A 133 -12.63 -27.74 -11.37
N GLY A 134 -12.55 -27.75 -12.70
CA GLY A 134 -13.64 -27.38 -13.61
C GLY A 134 -13.76 -25.89 -13.93
N GLY A 135 -12.80 -25.07 -13.49
CA GLY A 135 -12.69 -23.66 -13.84
C GLY A 135 -12.11 -23.42 -15.24
N ALA A 136 -12.28 -22.20 -15.76
CA ALA A 136 -11.76 -21.77 -17.06
C ALA A 136 -10.85 -20.53 -16.90
N PRO A 137 -9.61 -20.69 -16.41
CA PRO A 137 -8.70 -19.57 -16.21
C PRO A 137 -8.14 -19.08 -17.54
N GLU A 138 -7.97 -17.77 -17.66
CA GLU A 138 -7.15 -17.15 -18.71
C GLU A 138 -5.77 -16.83 -18.13
N SER A 139 -4.72 -17.21 -18.85
CA SER A 139 -3.33 -16.99 -18.43
C SER A 139 -2.50 -16.53 -19.62
N ARG A 140 -1.53 -15.65 -19.37
CA ARG A 140 -0.50 -15.24 -20.32
C ARG A 140 0.86 -15.25 -19.63
N VAL A 141 1.92 -15.25 -20.43
CA VAL A 141 3.29 -15.12 -19.92
C VAL A 141 3.66 -13.64 -19.87
N ALA A 142 4.20 -13.19 -18.75
CA ALA A 142 4.68 -11.82 -18.59
C ALA A 142 6.01 -11.60 -19.34
N GLY A 143 6.21 -10.39 -19.86
CA GLY A 143 7.53 -9.97 -20.36
C GLY A 143 8.57 -9.85 -19.24
N SER A 144 9.86 -9.75 -19.54
CA SER A 144 10.92 -9.75 -18.52
C SER A 144 10.80 -8.60 -17.50
N GLU A 145 10.59 -7.36 -17.97
CA GLU A 145 10.44 -6.19 -17.09
C GLU A 145 9.14 -6.24 -16.29
N GLU A 146 8.07 -6.66 -16.95
CA GLU A 146 6.75 -6.87 -16.34
C GLU A 146 6.80 -7.94 -15.25
N HIS A 147 7.47 -9.07 -15.49
CA HIS A 147 7.65 -10.13 -14.52
C HIS A 147 8.37 -9.63 -13.26
N ALA A 148 9.38 -8.78 -13.42
CA ALA A 148 10.07 -8.16 -12.29
C ALA A 148 9.14 -7.25 -11.47
N ALA A 149 8.27 -6.47 -12.12
CA ALA A 149 7.27 -5.65 -11.45
C ALA A 149 6.24 -6.52 -10.71
N LEU A 150 5.71 -7.54 -11.39
CA LEU A 150 4.75 -8.49 -10.83
C LEU A 150 5.30 -9.24 -9.61
N LEU A 151 6.57 -9.65 -9.62
CA LEU A 151 7.21 -10.28 -8.46
C LEU A 151 7.35 -9.33 -7.26
N ARG A 152 7.61 -8.04 -7.49
CA ARG A 152 7.64 -7.04 -6.40
C ARG A 152 6.25 -6.80 -5.82
N ALA A 153 5.22 -6.71 -6.68
CA ALA A 153 3.83 -6.64 -6.23
C ALA A 153 3.46 -7.89 -5.43
N LYS A 154 3.86 -9.08 -5.93
CA LYS A 154 3.65 -10.36 -5.24
C LYS A 154 4.32 -10.40 -3.86
N LEU A 155 5.54 -9.87 -3.72
CA LEU A 155 6.23 -9.79 -2.43
C LEU A 155 5.42 -9.00 -1.40
N ASN A 156 4.82 -7.89 -1.81
CA ASN A 156 3.98 -7.07 -0.94
C ASN A 156 2.66 -7.77 -0.59
N GLU A 157 2.02 -8.44 -1.56
CA GLU A 157 0.82 -9.26 -1.34
C GLU A 157 1.09 -10.33 -0.26
N GLU A 158 2.07 -11.21 -0.47
CA GLU A 158 2.38 -12.30 0.47
C GLU A 158 2.86 -11.78 1.84
N ALA A 159 3.61 -10.68 1.87
CA ALA A 159 4.03 -10.05 3.12
C ALA A 159 2.83 -9.49 3.90
N GLY A 160 1.87 -8.90 3.18
CA GLY A 160 0.60 -8.45 3.73
C GLY A 160 -0.22 -9.62 4.28
N GLU A 161 -0.32 -10.72 3.53
CA GLU A 161 -1.04 -11.93 3.95
C GLU A 161 -0.43 -12.56 5.21
N TYR A 162 0.90 -12.68 5.29
CA TYR A 162 1.58 -13.12 6.51
C TYR A 162 1.37 -12.16 7.68
N ALA A 163 1.48 -10.84 7.47
CA ALA A 163 1.32 -9.85 8.53
C ALA A 163 -0.11 -9.85 9.12
N ALA A 164 -1.11 -10.11 8.27
CA ALA A 164 -2.52 -10.17 8.65
C ALA A 164 -2.89 -11.49 9.35
N SER A 165 -2.50 -12.62 8.75
CA SER A 165 -2.91 -13.95 9.22
C SER A 165 -2.01 -14.52 10.31
N GLY A 166 -0.71 -14.19 10.27
CA GLY A 166 0.32 -14.90 11.02
C GLY A 166 0.48 -16.38 10.63
N ASP A 167 -0.11 -16.82 9.51
CA ASP A 167 -0.06 -18.21 9.08
C ASP A 167 1.34 -18.55 8.52
N PRO A 168 2.03 -19.56 9.07
CA PRO A 168 3.31 -20.02 8.53
C PRO A 168 3.26 -20.48 7.08
N ALA A 169 2.09 -20.82 6.53
CA ALA A 169 1.93 -21.14 5.11
C ALA A 169 2.37 -19.95 4.22
N GLU A 170 2.03 -18.72 4.60
CA GLU A 170 2.39 -17.51 3.85
C GLU A 170 3.90 -17.24 3.87
N LEU A 171 4.64 -17.76 4.86
CA LEU A 171 6.11 -17.71 4.85
C LEU A 171 6.70 -18.56 3.72
N ALA A 172 6.03 -19.65 3.32
CA ALA A 172 6.48 -20.47 2.20
C ALA A 172 6.22 -19.77 0.86
N ASP A 173 5.10 -19.05 0.73
CA ASP A 173 4.83 -18.20 -0.43
C ASP A 173 5.81 -17.03 -0.52
N LEU A 174 6.08 -16.34 0.60
CA LEU A 174 7.14 -15.34 0.69
C LEU A 174 8.51 -15.88 0.27
N LEU A 175 8.87 -17.08 0.74
CA LEU A 175 10.15 -17.70 0.39
C LEU A 175 10.26 -17.99 -1.11
N GLU A 176 9.18 -18.46 -1.74
CA GLU A 176 9.12 -18.67 -3.19
C GLU A 176 9.35 -17.36 -3.94
N VAL A 177 8.68 -16.28 -3.54
CA VAL A 177 8.83 -14.95 -4.16
C VAL A 177 10.24 -14.41 -3.97
N ILE A 178 10.84 -14.56 -2.79
CA ILE A 178 12.22 -14.14 -2.50
C ILE A 178 13.21 -14.88 -3.40
N HIS A 179 13.04 -16.19 -3.61
CA HIS A 179 13.90 -16.95 -4.53
C HIS A 179 13.74 -16.49 -5.98
N ALA A 180 12.52 -16.25 -6.44
CA ALA A 180 12.26 -15.74 -7.79
C ALA A 180 12.88 -14.34 -8.01
N LEU A 181 12.79 -13.45 -7.02
CA LEU A 181 13.45 -12.14 -7.04
C LEU A 181 14.98 -12.26 -7.02
N ALA A 182 15.54 -13.18 -6.22
CA ALA A 182 16.98 -13.42 -6.20
C ALA A 182 17.50 -13.92 -7.57
N ALA A 183 16.72 -14.75 -8.26
CA ALA A 183 17.05 -15.22 -9.60
C ALA A 183 17.12 -14.07 -10.64
N LEU A 184 16.30 -13.02 -10.49
CA LEU A 184 16.41 -11.80 -11.33
C LEU A 184 17.76 -11.10 -11.17
N HIS A 185 18.41 -11.27 -10.02
CA HIS A 185 19.75 -10.75 -9.73
C HIS A 185 20.86 -11.78 -10.02
N GLY A 186 20.54 -12.89 -10.69
CA GLY A 186 21.49 -13.96 -10.98
C GLY A 186 21.97 -14.72 -9.75
N MET A 187 21.20 -14.71 -8.65
CA MET A 187 21.55 -15.39 -7.41
C MET A 187 20.77 -16.70 -7.29
N THR A 188 21.46 -17.75 -6.85
CA THR A 188 20.79 -18.98 -6.41
C THR A 188 20.28 -18.85 -4.97
N PRO A 189 19.36 -19.72 -4.51
CA PRO A 189 19.00 -19.79 -3.09
C PRO A 189 20.21 -19.96 -2.16
N ALA A 190 21.23 -20.71 -2.59
CA ALA A 190 22.46 -20.90 -1.83
C ALA A 190 23.30 -19.62 -1.73
N ASP A 191 23.35 -18.82 -2.80
CA ASP A 191 24.04 -17.52 -2.78
C ASP A 191 23.34 -16.52 -1.86
N LEU A 192 22.01 -16.48 -1.91
CA LEU A 192 21.21 -15.64 -1.03
C LEU A 192 21.40 -16.04 0.44
N GLU A 193 21.37 -17.35 0.74
CA GLU A 193 21.61 -17.86 2.08
C GLU A 193 23.02 -17.55 2.57
N LYS A 194 24.04 -17.67 1.71
CA LYS A 194 25.42 -17.28 2.04
C LYS A 194 25.51 -15.79 2.41
N GLN A 195 24.83 -14.90 1.67
CA GLN A 195 24.80 -13.47 2.00
C GLN A 195 24.06 -13.20 3.31
N ARG A 196 22.91 -13.85 3.55
CA ARG A 196 22.17 -13.76 4.80
C ARG A 196 23.02 -14.21 5.99
N ALA A 197 23.71 -15.35 5.86
CA ALA A 197 24.60 -15.90 6.87
C ALA A 197 25.79 -14.99 7.17
N ALA A 198 26.42 -14.40 6.14
CA ALA A 198 27.50 -13.43 6.32
C ALA A 198 27.03 -12.19 7.11
N LYS A 199 25.87 -11.62 6.75
CA LYS A 199 25.27 -10.50 7.51
C LYS A 199 24.92 -10.89 8.95
N ALA A 200 24.42 -12.10 9.17
CA ALA A 200 24.12 -12.60 10.51
C ALA A 200 25.38 -12.80 11.36
N ALA A 201 26.50 -13.21 10.77
CA ALA A 201 27.79 -13.31 11.45
C ALA A 201 28.37 -11.93 11.79
N GLU A 202 28.25 -10.96 10.88
CA GLU A 202 28.74 -9.59 11.06
C GLU A 202 27.89 -8.78 12.05
N ARG A 203 26.56 -8.88 11.96
CA ARG A 203 25.60 -7.95 12.61
C ARG A 203 24.69 -8.63 13.63
N GLY A 204 24.74 -9.96 13.73
CA GLY A 204 23.79 -10.76 14.49
C GLY A 204 22.48 -11.00 13.74
N GLY A 205 21.60 -11.81 14.33
CA GLY A 205 20.23 -12.02 13.86
C GLY A 205 19.20 -11.42 14.82
N PHE A 206 17.92 -11.68 14.55
CA PHE A 206 16.80 -11.15 15.35
C PHE A 206 16.53 -11.94 16.65
N THR A 207 17.36 -12.91 17.02
CA THR A 207 17.16 -13.80 18.19
C THR A 207 17.16 -13.06 19.52
N ARG A 208 17.85 -11.91 19.61
CA ARG A 208 17.91 -11.08 20.83
C ARG A 208 16.69 -10.17 21.05
N ARG A 209 15.76 -10.08 20.09
CA ARG A 209 14.51 -9.30 20.18
C ARG A 209 14.72 -7.82 20.55
N LEU A 210 15.78 -7.21 20.05
CA LEU A 210 16.14 -5.83 20.37
C LEU A 210 15.29 -4.84 19.55
N VAL A 211 14.87 -3.75 20.18
CA VAL A 211 14.21 -2.59 19.54
C VAL A 211 15.05 -1.36 19.82
N LEU A 212 15.48 -0.66 18.76
CA LEU A 212 16.29 0.57 18.87
C LEU A 212 15.38 1.80 18.95
N ARG A 213 15.66 2.72 19.88
CA ARG A 213 15.08 4.07 19.93
C ARG A 213 16.21 5.07 19.83
N LEU A 214 16.18 5.92 18.80
CA LEU A 214 17.06 7.08 18.68
C LEU A 214 16.30 8.29 19.24
N ARG A 215 17.01 9.19 19.89
CA ARG A 215 16.48 10.53 20.19
C ARG A 215 16.93 11.44 19.05
N ASP A 216 16.03 12.29 18.59
CA ASP A 216 16.36 13.38 17.68
C ASP A 216 17.39 14.34 18.31
#